data_AF-A0A2V7Z3Q1-F1
#
_entry.id   AF-A0A2V7Z3Q1-F1
#
_cell.length_a   1.000
_cell.length_b   1.000
_cell.length_c   1.000
_cell.angle_alpha   90.00
_cell.angle_beta   90.00
_cell.angle_gamma   90.00
#
_symmetry.space_group_name_H-M   'P 1'
#
loop_
_entity.id
_entity.type
_entity.pdbx_description
1 polymer ?
#
loop_
_entity_poly.entity_id
_entity_poly.type
_entity_poly.pdbx_seq_one_letter_code
_entity_poly.pdbx_strand_id
1 'polypeptide(L)'
;MIYRSGALLSSAGRWARLTPAEARRRAFGPAYVDAVEAIRRDLPEDAWYLLVPPKDFEATGWAVWLRHDLAPRRPILIESKDGRGFRTDRDAAPRWVRWAILPGDGGVPVLLTRDEALARLRASGG
;
A
#
# COMPACT_ATOMS: atom_id res chain seq x y z
N MET A 1 -20.67 6.60 24.85
CA MET A 1 -20.35 5.19 24.52
C MET A 1 -18.85 4.94 24.78
N ILE A 2 -18.47 4.81 26.05
CA ILE A 2 -17.07 4.83 26.54
C ILE A 2 -16.44 3.40 26.54
N TYR A 3 -17.24 2.37 26.25
CA TYR A 3 -16.82 0.96 26.27
C TYR A 3 -15.96 0.49 25.07
N ARG A 4 -15.84 1.29 24.00
CA ARG A 4 -14.97 0.95 22.85
C ARG A 4 -13.49 1.28 23.07
N SER A 5 -13.17 2.20 23.99
CA SER A 5 -11.80 2.69 24.19
C SER A 5 -10.92 1.69 24.95
N GLY A 6 -11.48 0.94 25.90
CA GLY A 6 -10.74 -0.05 26.69
C GLY A 6 -10.30 -1.28 25.89
N ALA A 7 -11.15 -1.80 25.00
CA ALA A 7 -10.79 -2.90 24.10
C ALA A 7 -9.76 -2.47 23.04
N LEU A 8 -9.87 -1.25 22.51
CA LEU A 8 -8.88 -0.64 21.62
C LEU A 8 -7.53 -0.42 22.30
N LEU A 9 -7.51 0.08 23.55
CA LEU A 9 -6.28 0.26 24.34
C LEU A 9 -5.66 -1.07 24.77
N SER A 10 -6.47 -2.07 25.13
CA SER A 10 -5.97 -3.42 25.46
C SER A 10 -5.39 -4.12 24.23
N SER A 11 -6.00 -3.89 23.06
CA SER A 11 -5.45 -4.31 21.78
C SER A 11 -4.15 -3.56 21.50
N ALA A 12 -4.13 -2.23 21.64
CA ALA A 12 -2.94 -1.40 21.46
C ALA A 12 -1.79 -1.81 22.41
N GLY A 13 -2.05 -2.18 23.66
CA GLY A 13 -1.06 -2.71 24.60
C GLY A 13 -0.54 -4.11 24.20
N ARG A 14 -1.37 -4.92 23.52
CA ARG A 14 -0.96 -6.19 22.92
C ARG A 14 -0.10 -5.99 21.66
N TRP A 15 -0.29 -4.89 20.92
CA TRP A 15 0.56 -4.45 19.81
C TRP A 15 1.82 -3.71 20.26
N ALA A 16 1.79 -3.02 21.40
CA ALA A 16 2.91 -2.23 21.92
C ALA A 16 4.13 -3.06 22.33
N ARG A 17 3.95 -4.37 22.52
CA ARG A 17 5.05 -5.33 22.77
C ARG A 17 5.59 -5.97 21.50
N LEU A 18 4.94 -5.76 20.36
CA LEU A 18 5.38 -6.30 19.08
C LEU A 18 6.30 -5.30 18.42
N THR A 19 7.38 -5.79 17.84
CA THR A 19 8.11 -5.02 16.84
C THR A 19 7.17 -4.67 15.68
N PRO A 20 7.41 -3.58 14.93
CA PRO A 20 6.62 -3.26 13.75
C PRO A 20 6.53 -4.44 12.76
N ALA A 21 7.59 -5.26 12.63
CA ALA A 21 7.59 -6.45 11.77
C ALA A 21 6.60 -7.53 12.25
N GLU A 22 6.52 -7.80 13.55
CA GLU A 22 5.57 -8.76 14.12
C GLU A 22 4.13 -8.26 14.05
N ALA A 23 3.91 -6.96 14.25
CA ALA A 23 2.61 -6.34 14.08
C ALA A 23 2.10 -6.51 12.63
N ARG A 24 2.98 -6.26 11.65
CA ARG A 24 2.66 -6.42 10.21
C ARG A 24 2.41 -7.86 9.81
N ARG A 25 3.24 -8.80 10.27
CA ARG A 25 3.05 -10.24 10.00
C ARG A 25 1.70 -10.73 10.53
N ARG A 26 1.21 -10.20 11.65
CA ARG A 26 -0.13 -10.54 12.17
C ARG A 26 -1.26 -9.85 11.41
N ALA A 27 -1.06 -8.60 10.98
CA ALA A 27 -2.10 -7.83 10.30
C ALA A 27 -2.30 -8.25 8.84
N PHE A 28 -1.22 -8.52 8.10
CA PHE A 28 -1.24 -8.78 6.66
C PHE A 28 -0.61 -10.13 6.25
N GLY A 29 -0.09 -10.90 7.21
CA GLY A 29 0.55 -12.18 6.96
C GLY A 29 2.04 -12.09 6.57
N PRO A 30 2.73 -13.23 6.50
CA PRO A 30 4.15 -13.28 6.13
C PRO A 30 4.39 -12.86 4.67
N ALA A 31 3.49 -13.22 3.74
CA ALA A 31 3.62 -12.87 2.33
C ALA A 31 3.67 -11.36 2.08
N TYR A 32 2.91 -10.57 2.86
CA TYR A 32 2.99 -9.11 2.81
C TYR A 32 4.37 -8.61 3.24
N VAL A 33 4.87 -9.12 4.36
CA VAL A 33 6.17 -8.69 4.92
C VAL A 33 7.31 -9.03 3.96
N ASP A 34 7.30 -10.24 3.41
CA ASP A 34 8.32 -10.69 2.46
C ASP A 34 8.26 -9.86 1.17
N ALA A 35 7.07 -9.51 0.70
CA ALA A 35 6.89 -8.61 -0.44
C ALA A 35 7.43 -7.22 -0.14
N VAL A 36 7.12 -6.63 1.01
CA VAL A 36 7.65 -5.30 1.40
C VAL A 36 9.18 -5.30 1.44
N GLU A 37 9.80 -6.33 2.01
CA GLU A 37 11.27 -6.44 2.03
C GLU A 37 11.86 -6.61 0.62
N ALA A 38 11.19 -7.35 -0.27
CA ALA A 38 11.60 -7.41 -1.67
C ALA A 38 11.51 -6.03 -2.35
N ILE A 39 10.41 -5.31 -2.16
CA ILE A 39 10.22 -3.95 -2.69
C ILE A 39 11.31 -3.01 -2.16
N ARG A 40 11.69 -3.11 -0.88
CA ARG A 40 12.77 -2.29 -0.31
C ARG A 40 14.13 -2.58 -0.95
N ARG A 41 14.40 -3.80 -1.41
CA ARG A 41 15.65 -4.11 -2.13
C ARG A 41 15.64 -3.55 -3.55
N ASP A 42 14.50 -3.63 -4.23
CA ASP A 42 14.41 -3.34 -5.66
C ASP A 42 14.10 -1.86 -5.97
N LEU A 43 13.35 -1.20 -5.09
CA LEU A 43 12.99 0.21 -5.23
C LEU A 43 14.09 1.08 -4.62
N PRO A 44 14.73 2.00 -5.37
CA PRO A 44 15.76 2.89 -4.82
C PRO A 44 15.22 3.72 -3.65
N GLU A 45 16.06 4.04 -2.66
CA GLU A 45 15.63 4.73 -1.43
C GLU A 45 15.07 6.13 -1.67
N ASP A 46 15.55 6.84 -2.68
CA ASP A 46 15.12 8.17 -3.07
C ASP A 46 13.99 8.17 -4.11
N ALA A 47 13.55 6.99 -4.53
CA ALA A 47 12.58 6.85 -5.59
C ALA A 47 11.19 7.37 -5.19
N TRP A 48 10.55 8.00 -6.17
CA TRP A 48 9.11 8.22 -6.16
C TRP A 48 8.41 7.01 -6.75
N TYR A 49 7.25 6.67 -6.19
CA TYR A 49 6.43 5.55 -6.67
C TYR A 49 4.95 5.91 -6.62
N LEU A 50 4.18 5.38 -7.57
CA LEU A 50 2.73 5.43 -7.52
C LEU A 50 2.25 4.41 -6.50
N LEU A 51 1.32 4.80 -5.64
CA LEU A 51 0.68 3.90 -4.70
C LEU A 51 -0.80 3.81 -5.04
N VAL A 52 -1.23 2.64 -5.53
CA VAL A 52 -2.62 2.38 -5.87
C VAL A 52 -3.17 1.40 -4.84
N PRO A 53 -4.00 1.83 -3.90
CA PRO A 53 -4.46 0.97 -2.82
C PRO A 53 -5.62 0.05 -3.26
N PRO A 54 -5.88 -1.06 -2.54
CA PRO A 54 -7.06 -1.90 -2.77
C PRO A 54 -8.35 -1.15 -2.46
N LYS A 55 -9.51 -1.58 -2.98
CA LYS A 55 -10.79 -0.85 -2.86
C LYS A 55 -11.22 -0.62 -1.40
N ASP A 56 -10.84 -1.51 -0.49
CA ASP A 56 -11.17 -1.52 0.94
C ASP A 56 -10.03 -0.99 1.83
N PHE A 57 -9.06 -0.26 1.25
CA PHE A 57 -7.85 0.16 1.95
C PHE A 57 -8.09 1.04 3.18
N GLU A 58 -9.18 1.82 3.21
CA GLU A 58 -9.50 2.69 4.35
C GLU A 58 -9.81 1.87 5.61
N ALA A 59 -10.44 0.70 5.45
CA ALA A 59 -10.76 -0.19 6.56
C ALA A 59 -9.52 -0.94 7.07
N THR A 60 -8.54 -1.20 6.20
CA THR A 60 -7.35 -2.00 6.51
C THR A 60 -6.13 -1.16 6.87
N GLY A 61 -6.13 0.14 6.56
CA GLY A 61 -4.96 1.01 6.72
C GLY A 61 -3.78 0.64 5.82
N TRP A 62 -4.01 -0.20 4.79
CA TRP A 62 -2.97 -0.78 3.94
C TRP A 62 -1.99 0.27 3.38
N ALA A 63 -2.53 1.38 2.85
CA ALA A 63 -1.73 2.47 2.29
C ALA A 63 -0.91 3.21 3.36
N VAL A 64 -1.39 3.27 4.60
CA VAL A 64 -0.64 3.90 5.70
C VAL A 64 0.56 3.04 6.07
N TRP A 65 0.35 1.74 6.27
CA TRP A 65 1.41 0.80 6.61
C TRP A 65 2.48 0.71 5.53
N LEU A 66 2.08 0.59 4.27
CA LEU A 66 3.03 0.48 3.17
C LEU A 66 3.90 1.74 3.02
N ARG A 67 3.33 2.93 3.21
CA ARG A 67 4.09 4.19 3.19
C ARG A 67 5.10 4.26 4.33
N HIS A 68 4.68 3.85 5.52
CA HIS A 68 5.57 3.81 6.68
C HIS A 68 6.73 2.84 6.45
N ASP A 69 6.45 1.65 5.91
CA ASP A 69 7.44 0.60 5.70
C ASP A 69 8.45 0.91 4.61
N LEU A 70 8.04 1.66 3.59
CA LEU A 70 8.90 2.02 2.46
C LEU A 70 9.66 3.33 2.66
N ALA A 71 9.45 4.04 3.77
CA ALA A 71 10.23 5.22 4.11
C ALA A 71 11.75 4.91 4.01
N PRO A 72 12.57 5.80 3.42
CA PRO A 72 12.29 7.19 3.05
C PRO A 72 11.70 7.41 1.63
N ARG A 73 11.30 6.34 0.92
CA ARG A 73 10.78 6.42 -0.45
C ARG A 73 9.50 7.25 -0.51
N ARG A 74 9.26 7.91 -1.64
CA ARG A 74 8.24 8.97 -1.75
C ARG A 74 6.98 8.48 -2.46
N PRO A 75 5.87 8.24 -1.73
CA PRO A 75 4.62 7.80 -2.35
C PRO A 75 3.93 8.95 -3.08
N ILE A 76 3.35 8.65 -4.23
CA ILE A 76 2.29 9.42 -4.85
C ILE A 76 1.03 8.57 -4.78
N LEU A 77 0.18 8.88 -3.79
CA LEU A 77 -1.06 8.17 -3.57
C LEU A 77 -2.04 8.47 -4.71
N ILE A 78 -2.55 7.41 -5.34
CA ILE A 78 -3.58 7.51 -6.37
C ILE A 78 -4.85 6.90 -5.79
N GLU A 79 -5.71 7.76 -5.24
CA GLU A 79 -6.99 7.35 -4.68
C GLU A 79 -7.99 7.13 -5.81
N SER A 80 -8.21 5.87 -6.19
CA SER A 80 -9.32 5.55 -7.07
C SER A 80 -10.61 5.52 -6.25
N LYS A 81 -11.20 6.67 -5.96
CA LYS A 81 -12.60 6.71 -5.52
C LYS A 81 -13.42 6.05 -6.65
N ASP A 82 -13.92 4.85 -6.42
CA ASP A 82 -14.63 3.98 -7.39
C ASP A 82 -13.79 3.31 -8.51
N GLY A 83 -12.47 3.16 -8.37
CA GLY A 83 -11.65 2.54 -9.44
C GLY A 83 -11.43 3.45 -10.66
N ARG A 84 -11.72 4.76 -10.53
CA ARG A 84 -11.63 5.75 -11.63
C ARG A 84 -10.33 6.55 -11.69
N GLY A 85 -9.34 6.25 -10.84
CA GLY A 85 -8.12 7.07 -10.66
C GLY A 85 -7.23 7.27 -11.88
N PHE A 86 -7.57 6.68 -13.04
CA PHE A 86 -6.87 6.87 -14.31
C PHE A 86 -7.81 7.03 -15.52
N ARG A 87 -9.09 7.38 -15.32
CA ARG A 87 -10.07 7.46 -16.42
C ARG A 87 -9.99 8.73 -17.26
N THR A 88 -9.23 9.74 -16.84
CA THR A 88 -9.10 11.01 -17.59
C THR A 88 -7.63 11.39 -17.81
N ASP A 89 -7.32 12.01 -18.96
CA ASP A 89 -5.98 12.52 -19.28
C ASP A 89 -5.45 13.56 -18.27
N ARG A 90 -6.35 14.13 -17.44
CA ARG A 90 -6.02 15.05 -16.34
C ARG A 90 -5.49 14.35 -15.08
N ASP A 91 -5.83 13.07 -14.89
CA ASP A 91 -5.41 12.24 -13.75
C ASP A 91 -4.26 11.28 -14.12
N ALA A 92 -3.58 11.55 -15.23
CA ALA A 92 -2.52 10.68 -15.72
C ALA A 92 -1.36 10.60 -14.72
N ALA A 93 -1.03 9.38 -14.29
CA ALA A 93 0.16 9.09 -13.48
C ALA A 93 1.36 9.89 -13.99
N PRO A 94 2.06 10.66 -13.13
CA PRO A 94 3.17 11.49 -13.58
C PRO A 94 4.20 10.66 -14.34
N ARG A 95 4.52 11.06 -15.58
CA ARG A 95 5.39 10.30 -16.49
C ARG A 95 6.82 10.13 -15.97
N TRP A 96 7.24 11.01 -15.06
CA TRP A 96 8.57 10.97 -14.43
C TRP A 96 8.67 9.91 -13.33
N VAL A 97 7.55 9.36 -12.86
CA VAL A 97 7.54 8.26 -11.89
C VAL A 97 7.72 6.95 -12.65
N ARG A 98 8.74 6.16 -12.27
CA ARG A 98 9.06 4.89 -12.95
C ARG A 98 8.39 3.68 -12.32
N TRP A 99 8.04 3.78 -11.04
CA TRP A 99 7.62 2.66 -10.21
C TRP A 99 6.18 2.82 -9.75
N ALA A 100 5.50 1.69 -9.58
CA ALA A 100 4.14 1.65 -9.06
C ALA A 100 3.98 0.43 -8.15
N ILE A 101 3.18 0.58 -7.11
CA ILE A 101 2.83 -0.50 -6.20
C ILE A 101 1.32 -0.66 -6.18
N LEU A 102 0.87 -1.85 -6.57
CA LEU A 102 -0.54 -2.25 -6.63
C LEU A 102 -0.78 -3.43 -5.68
N PRO A 103 -2.03 -3.64 -5.21
CA PRO A 103 -2.40 -4.87 -4.53
C PRO A 103 -2.40 -6.04 -5.52
N GLY A 104 -1.64 -7.08 -5.19
CA GLY A 104 -1.77 -8.42 -5.74
C GLY A 104 -2.79 -9.25 -4.96
N ASP A 105 -2.70 -10.57 -5.10
CA ASP A 105 -3.60 -11.50 -4.44
C ASP A 105 -3.53 -11.35 -2.92
N GLY A 106 -4.70 -11.36 -2.27
CA GLY A 106 -4.80 -11.16 -0.82
C GLY A 106 -4.30 -9.80 -0.32
N GLY A 107 -4.13 -8.81 -1.21
CA GLY A 107 -3.60 -7.49 -0.85
C GLY A 107 -2.08 -7.45 -0.65
N VAL A 108 -1.36 -8.49 -1.09
CA VAL A 108 0.12 -8.48 -1.06
C VAL A 108 0.63 -7.39 -2.02
N PRO A 109 1.50 -6.46 -1.58
CA PRO A 109 1.97 -5.38 -2.44
C PRO A 109 2.87 -5.93 -3.54
N VAL A 110 2.66 -5.47 -4.77
CA VAL A 110 3.47 -5.85 -5.94
C VAL A 110 4.09 -4.61 -6.53
N LEU A 111 5.42 -4.58 -6.58
CA LEU A 111 6.16 -3.56 -7.32
C LEU A 111 6.12 -3.88 -8.82
N LEU A 112 5.77 -2.87 -9.59
CA LEU A 112 5.66 -2.89 -11.04
C LEU A 112 6.36 -1.65 -11.59
N THR A 113 6.70 -1.68 -12.87
CA THR A 113 6.94 -0.44 -13.61
C THR A 113 5.63 0.35 -13.75
N ARG A 114 5.73 1.65 -13.96
CA ARG A 114 4.57 2.52 -14.24
C ARG A 114 3.72 1.98 -15.38
N ASP A 115 4.35 1.53 -16.47
CA ASP A 115 3.63 1.12 -17.67
C ASP A 115 2.92 -0.23 -17.46
N GLU A 116 3.53 -1.18 -16.75
CA GLU A 116 2.86 -2.43 -16.34
C GLU A 116 1.67 -2.17 -15.41
N ALA A 117 1.82 -1.27 -14.44
CA ALA A 117 0.74 -0.89 -13.55
C ALA A 117 -0.43 -0.25 -14.32
N LEU A 118 -0.15 0.67 -15.24
CA LEU A 118 -1.18 1.28 -16.08
C LEU A 118 -1.86 0.25 -16.99
N ALA A 119 -1.11 -0.69 -17.57
CA ALA A 119 -1.68 -1.78 -18.36
C ALA A 119 -2.62 -2.67 -17.52
N ARG A 120 -2.20 -3.04 -16.31
CA ARG A 120 -2.99 -3.86 -15.38
C ARG A 120 -4.28 -3.14 -14.96
N LEU A 121 -4.22 -1.86 -14.65
CA LEU A 121 -5.38 -1.07 -14.23
C LEU A 121 -6.40 -0.90 -15.35
N ARG A 122 -5.94 -0.75 -16.60
CA ARG A 122 -6.81 -0.75 -17.78
C ARG A 122 -7.52 -2.08 -17.97
N ALA A 123 -6.82 -3.19 -17.76
CA ALA A 123 -7.41 -4.54 -17.86
C ALA A 123 -8.44 -4.82 -16.74
N SER A 124 -8.25 -4.26 -15.54
CA SER A 124 -9.17 -4.44 -14.41
C SER A 124 -10.35 -3.46 -14.37
N GLY A 125 -10.36 -2.43 -15.23
CA GLY A 125 -11.38 -1.39 -15.29
C GLY A 125 -12.36 -1.50 -16.47
N GLY A 126 -12.25 -2.57 -17.26
CA GLY A 126 -13.17 -2.96 -18.34
C GLY A 126 -14.27 -3.90 -17.86
#